data_AF-A0A7X6UN41-F1
#
_entry.id   AF-A0A7X6UN41-F1
#
_cell.length_a   1.000
_cell.length_b   1.000
_cell.length_c   1.000
_cell.angle_alpha   90.00
_cell.angle_beta   90.00
_cell.angle_gamma   90.00
#
_symmetry.space_group_name_H-M   'P 1'
#
loop_
_entity.id
_entity.type
_entity.pdbx_description
1 polymer ?
#
loop_
_entity_poly.entity_id
_entity_poly.type
_entity_poly.pdbx_seq_one_letter_code
_entity_poly.pdbx_strand_id
1 'polypeptide(L)'
;MAKNYAVARKDNMKVFQSFLCELGRRFDCYFTVESVGATGSLNNTILDSMIYVDNESLQNIDSAMEFFNNYVVVWKDAGKTNEIRLITEKKEHNKTIIMLRDERLLTTTDYALTNAISLEYDGSPAGLLNLLSRQNDLIRPQTVFSIGMGNIKIDTQTHIGINATNESIRNILTDCIPLSEYSRVIWSSYTDGKEKSPVVTVKFHGNANK
;
A
#
# COMPACT_ATOMS: atom_id res chain seq x y z
N MET A 1 8.57 -29.73 15.37
CA MET A 1 9.64 -28.94 14.73
C MET A 1 9.70 -27.59 15.43
N ALA A 2 10.79 -27.31 16.15
CA ALA A 2 10.96 -26.03 16.84
C ALA A 2 11.37 -24.96 15.81
N LYS A 3 10.63 -23.85 15.74
CA LYS A 3 11.02 -22.69 14.93
C LYS A 3 12.19 -22.00 15.62
N ASN A 4 13.36 -22.00 14.99
CA ASN A 4 14.50 -21.19 15.39
C ASN A 4 14.16 -19.71 15.17
N TYR A 5 13.70 -19.02 16.20
CA TYR A 5 13.71 -17.57 16.22
C TYR A 5 15.15 -17.13 16.49
N ALA A 6 15.92 -16.92 15.41
CA ALA A 6 17.23 -16.31 15.51
C ALA A 6 17.09 -14.97 16.24
N VAL A 7 17.88 -14.77 17.28
CA VAL A 7 17.95 -13.54 18.06
C VAL A 7 18.53 -12.45 17.14
N ALA A 8 17.66 -11.69 16.49
CA ALA A 8 18.05 -10.61 15.60
C ALA A 8 18.77 -9.50 16.37
N ARG A 9 19.92 -9.04 15.86
CA ARG A 9 20.60 -7.84 16.37
C ARG A 9 19.67 -6.63 16.17
N LYS A 10 19.60 -5.73 17.16
CA LYS A 10 18.76 -4.51 17.14
C LYS A 10 18.98 -3.64 15.90
N ASP A 11 20.12 -3.78 15.24
CA ASP A 11 20.54 -2.97 14.09
C ASP A 11 19.79 -3.31 12.77
N ASN A 12 19.01 -4.39 12.74
CA ASN A 12 18.30 -4.87 11.53
C ASN A 12 16.81 -4.50 11.50
N MET A 13 16.36 -3.64 12.41
CA MET A 13 14.96 -3.22 12.49
C MET A 13 14.73 -1.96 11.66
N LYS A 14 13.78 -2.00 10.72
CA LYS A 14 13.42 -0.86 9.85
C LYS A 14 11.92 -0.62 9.88
N VAL A 15 11.51 0.62 9.61
CA VAL A 15 10.09 0.89 9.26
C VAL A 15 9.82 0.25 7.91
N PHE A 16 8.70 -0.46 7.78
CA PHE A 16 8.36 -1.23 6.58
C PHE A 16 8.40 -0.38 5.31
N GLN A 17 7.82 0.82 5.33
CA GLN A 17 7.89 1.75 4.20
C GLN A 17 9.33 2.09 3.78
N SER A 18 10.22 2.33 4.75
CA SER A 18 11.63 2.66 4.46
C SER A 18 12.34 1.46 3.85
N PHE A 19 12.05 0.27 4.35
CA PHE A 19 12.57 -0.98 3.80
C PHE A 19 12.09 -1.22 2.35
N LEU A 20 10.81 -1.06 2.05
CA LEU A 20 10.29 -1.15 0.68
C LEU A 20 10.96 -0.13 -0.24
N CYS A 21 11.20 1.09 0.25
CA CYS A 21 11.90 2.11 -0.53
C CYS A 21 13.36 1.75 -0.84
N GLU A 22 14.07 1.14 0.10
CA GLU A 22 15.43 0.64 -0.11
C GLU A 22 15.44 -0.51 -1.12
N LEU A 23 14.54 -1.47 -0.94
CA LEU A 23 14.40 -2.63 -1.82
C LEU A 23 14.06 -2.23 -3.25
N GLY A 24 13.13 -1.29 -3.41
CA GLY A 24 12.72 -0.76 -4.71
C GLY A 24 13.84 -0.02 -5.44
N ARG A 25 14.73 0.67 -4.71
CA ARG A 25 15.93 1.25 -5.31
C ARG A 25 16.95 0.18 -5.70
N ARG A 26 17.16 -0.83 -4.85
CA ARG A 26 18.14 -1.90 -5.08
C ARG A 26 17.77 -2.77 -6.28
N PHE A 27 16.50 -3.10 -6.45
CA PHE A 27 16.00 -3.98 -7.52
C PHE A 27 15.28 -3.25 -8.65
N ASP A 28 15.30 -1.91 -8.62
CA ASP A 28 14.61 -1.04 -9.57
C ASP A 28 13.13 -1.43 -9.82
N CYS A 29 12.40 -1.66 -8.72
CA CYS A 29 10.98 -1.98 -8.73
C CYS A 29 10.17 -0.97 -7.89
N TYR A 30 8.85 -1.08 -7.95
CA TYR A 30 7.90 -0.25 -7.20
C TYR A 30 6.94 -1.13 -6.40
N PHE A 31 6.21 -0.52 -5.47
CA PHE A 31 5.31 -1.21 -4.55
C PHE A 31 3.97 -0.50 -4.42
N THR A 32 2.90 -1.29 -4.33
CA THR A 32 1.61 -0.87 -3.76
C THR A 32 1.38 -1.61 -2.45
N VAL A 33 0.71 -0.98 -1.49
CA VAL A 33 0.43 -1.60 -0.18
C VAL A 33 -1.02 -1.40 0.22
N GLU A 34 -1.76 -2.47 0.39
CA GLU A 34 -3.15 -2.47 0.87
C GLU A 34 -3.20 -3.04 2.29
N SER A 35 -3.62 -2.24 3.27
CA SER A 35 -3.70 -2.63 4.69
C SER A 35 -5.15 -2.72 5.16
N VAL A 36 -5.44 -3.66 6.06
CA VAL A 36 -6.73 -3.70 6.80
C VAL A 36 -6.49 -3.24 8.23
N GLY A 37 -7.24 -2.24 8.68
CA GLY A 37 -7.18 -1.79 10.06
C GLY A 37 -7.68 -2.81 11.07
N ALA A 38 -7.32 -2.62 12.33
CA ALA A 38 -8.07 -3.24 13.42
C ALA A 38 -9.34 -2.41 13.66
N THR A 39 -10.50 -3.05 13.79
CA THR A 39 -11.76 -2.37 14.07
C THR A 39 -11.62 -1.48 15.31
N GLY A 40 -11.79 -0.16 15.15
CA GLY A 40 -11.64 0.81 16.24
C GLY A 40 -10.24 1.41 16.44
N SER A 41 -9.24 1.01 15.63
CA SER A 41 -7.90 1.59 15.64
C SER A 41 -7.62 2.31 14.32
N LEU A 42 -7.30 3.60 14.37
CA LEU A 42 -7.17 4.45 13.18
C LEU A 42 -5.75 4.50 12.59
N ASN A 43 -4.74 3.94 13.25
CA ASN A 43 -3.32 4.26 13.00
C ASN A 43 -2.37 3.07 12.79
N ASN A 44 -2.89 1.87 12.52
CA ASN A 44 -2.05 0.69 12.31
C ASN A 44 -2.03 0.31 10.83
N THR A 45 -1.21 0.97 10.02
CA THR A 45 -0.97 0.54 8.63
C THR A 45 0.22 -0.43 8.57
N ILE A 46 0.25 -1.29 7.55
CA ILE A 46 1.38 -2.21 7.34
C ILE A 46 2.67 -1.39 7.09
N LEU A 47 2.55 -0.24 6.43
CA LEU A 47 3.69 0.65 6.13
C LEU A 47 4.39 1.20 7.36
N ASP A 48 3.65 1.45 8.44
CA ASP A 48 4.18 1.98 9.71
C ASP A 48 4.73 0.88 10.63
N SER A 49 4.61 -0.39 10.22
CA SER A 49 5.05 -1.52 11.02
C SER A 49 6.59 -1.63 11.03
N MET A 50 7.13 -2.18 12.11
CA MET A 50 8.55 -2.48 12.20
C MET A 50 8.82 -3.87 11.64
N ILE A 51 9.82 -3.97 10.76
CA ILE A 51 10.28 -5.21 10.15
C ILE A 51 11.72 -5.51 10.56
N TYR A 52 12.00 -6.78 10.82
CA TYR A 52 13.34 -7.30 10.97
C TYR A 52 13.75 -7.94 9.65
N VAL A 53 14.83 -7.43 9.05
CA VAL A 53 15.30 -7.93 7.76
C VAL A 53 16.72 -8.43 7.90
N ASP A 54 16.96 -9.66 7.46
CA ASP A 54 18.28 -10.11 7.12
C ASP A 54 18.56 -9.77 5.64
N ASN A 55 19.16 -8.60 5.41
CA ASN A 55 19.40 -8.05 4.08
C ASN A 55 20.26 -8.97 3.18
N GLU A 56 21.05 -9.87 3.78
CA GLU A 56 21.89 -10.82 3.05
C GLU A 56 21.07 -11.91 2.33
N SER A 57 19.84 -12.17 2.79
CA SER A 57 18.95 -13.15 2.18
C SER A 57 18.21 -12.64 0.93
N LEU A 58 18.12 -11.32 0.76
CA LEU A 58 17.35 -10.68 -0.32
C LEU A 58 18.30 -10.26 -1.43
N GLN A 59 18.40 -11.08 -2.49
CA GLN A 59 19.37 -10.88 -3.58
C GLN A 59 18.73 -10.39 -4.88
N ASN A 60 17.46 -10.68 -5.09
CA ASN A 60 16.71 -10.32 -6.29
C ASN A 60 15.20 -10.23 -6.01
N ILE A 61 14.42 -9.87 -7.03
CA ILE A 61 12.96 -9.75 -6.93
C ILE A 61 12.31 -11.05 -6.45
N ASP A 62 12.74 -12.21 -6.96
CA ASP A 62 12.13 -13.49 -6.60
C ASP A 62 12.33 -13.82 -5.12
N SER A 63 13.55 -13.62 -4.59
CA SER A 63 13.83 -13.78 -3.15
C SER A 63 13.05 -12.78 -2.28
N ALA A 64 12.80 -11.57 -2.79
CA ALA A 64 11.95 -10.59 -2.11
C ALA A 64 10.48 -11.02 -2.09
N MET A 65 9.97 -11.52 -3.21
CA MET A 65 8.60 -12.04 -3.31
C MET A 65 8.40 -13.23 -2.37
N GLU A 66 9.35 -14.17 -2.34
CA GLU A 66 9.35 -15.31 -1.42
C GLU A 66 9.40 -14.84 0.04
N PHE A 67 10.25 -13.86 0.35
CA PHE A 67 10.29 -13.25 1.67
C PHE A 67 8.91 -12.70 2.07
N PHE A 68 8.27 -11.86 1.23
CA PHE A 68 6.97 -11.27 1.56
C PHE A 68 5.85 -12.30 1.71
N ASN A 69 5.82 -13.34 0.89
CA ASN A 69 4.84 -14.42 0.99
C ASN A 69 4.95 -15.23 2.30
N ASN A 70 6.16 -15.30 2.87
CA ASN A 70 6.40 -15.96 4.15
C ASN A 70 6.41 -15.00 5.34
N TYR A 71 6.42 -13.69 5.08
CA TYR A 71 6.52 -12.67 6.10
C TYR A 71 5.18 -12.51 6.83
N VAL A 72 5.29 -12.37 8.16
CA VAL A 72 4.15 -12.11 9.04
C VAL A 72 4.38 -10.76 9.71
N VAL A 73 3.53 -9.80 9.39
CA VAL A 73 3.48 -8.51 10.09
C VAL A 73 2.81 -8.75 11.43
N VAL A 74 3.46 -8.37 12.52
CA VAL A 74 2.93 -8.58 13.88
C VAL A 74 2.47 -7.24 14.46
N TRP A 75 1.17 -7.10 14.70
CA TRP A 75 0.60 -5.95 15.40
C TRP A 75 0.27 -6.30 16.83
N LYS A 76 0.63 -5.40 17.75
CA LYS A 76 0.24 -5.49 19.16
C LYS A 76 -0.74 -4.36 19.43
N ASP A 77 -1.99 -4.70 19.72
CA ASP A 77 -3.04 -3.73 20.04
C ASP A 77 -3.85 -4.23 21.24
N ALA A 78 -4.01 -3.38 22.26
CA ALA A 78 -4.79 -3.64 23.47
C ALA A 78 -4.55 -5.03 24.12
N GLY A 79 -3.30 -5.51 24.12
CA GLY A 79 -2.93 -6.81 24.69
C GLY A 79 -3.20 -8.02 23.78
N LYS A 80 -3.70 -7.82 22.56
CA LYS A 80 -3.82 -8.84 21.52
C LYS A 80 -2.66 -8.72 20.53
N THR A 81 -2.13 -9.86 20.12
CA THR A 81 -1.17 -9.96 19.02
C THR A 81 -1.92 -10.43 17.79
N ASN A 82 -1.93 -9.61 16.74
CA ASN A 82 -2.48 -9.96 15.44
C ASN A 82 -1.33 -10.27 14.50
N GLU A 83 -1.40 -11.44 13.86
CA GLU A 83 -0.50 -11.84 12.80
C GLU A 83 -1.18 -11.56 11.45
N ILE A 84 -0.53 -10.77 10.61
CA ILE A 84 -1.02 -10.39 9.29
C ILE A 84 -0.10 -11.01 8.26
N ARG A 85 -0.71 -11.80 7.37
CA ARG A 85 -0.05 -12.37 6.20
C ARG A 85 -0.24 -11.44 5.02
N LEU A 86 0.77 -11.42 4.15
CA LEU A 86 0.73 -10.65 2.92
C LEU A 86 0.52 -11.59 1.74
N ILE A 87 -0.35 -11.16 0.83
CA ILE A 87 -0.43 -11.69 -0.52
C ILE A 87 0.46 -10.79 -1.38
N THR A 88 1.36 -11.43 -2.12
CA THR A 88 2.30 -10.74 -3.00
C THR A 88 1.97 -11.08 -4.45
N GLU A 89 1.71 -10.06 -5.26
CA GLU A 89 1.53 -10.21 -6.71
C GLU A 89 2.56 -9.37 -7.46
N LYS A 90 3.01 -9.88 -8.61
CA LYS A 90 3.91 -9.16 -9.51
C LYS A 90 3.10 -8.63 -10.68
N LYS A 91 3.23 -7.34 -10.99
CA LYS A 91 2.65 -6.70 -12.16
C LYS A 91 3.77 -6.12 -13.02
N GLU A 92 3.81 -6.54 -14.28
CA GLU A 92 4.73 -6.00 -15.27
C GLU A 92 4.14 -4.71 -15.85
N HIS A 93 4.95 -3.65 -15.83
CA HIS A 93 4.67 -2.37 -16.48
C HIS A 93 5.94 -1.96 -17.26
N ASN A 94 6.21 -0.65 -17.44
CA ASN A 94 7.54 -0.19 -17.83
C ASN A 94 8.65 -0.55 -16.80
N LYS A 95 8.25 -0.85 -15.55
CA LYS A 95 9.07 -1.40 -14.46
C LYS A 95 8.24 -2.40 -13.68
N THR A 96 8.89 -3.30 -12.95
CA THR A 96 8.19 -4.25 -12.06
C THR A 96 7.49 -3.51 -10.93
N ILE A 97 6.22 -3.82 -10.70
CA ILE A 97 5.44 -3.38 -9.53
C ILE A 97 5.11 -4.62 -8.69
N ILE A 98 5.47 -4.59 -7.41
CA ILE A 98 5.16 -5.64 -6.42
C ILE A 98 3.97 -5.14 -5.59
N MET A 99 2.87 -5.86 -5.67
CA MET A 99 1.62 -5.51 -4.99
C MET A 99 1.52 -6.31 -3.70
N LEU A 100 1.56 -5.61 -2.57
CA LEU A 100 1.46 -6.20 -1.24
C LEU A 100 0.06 -5.96 -0.68
N ARG A 101 -0.66 -7.02 -0.36
CA ARG A 101 -2.03 -6.92 0.18
C ARG A 101 -2.17 -7.71 1.45
N ASP A 102 -2.84 -7.14 2.43
CA ASP A 102 -3.31 -7.88 3.60
C ASP A 102 -4.22 -9.05 3.17
N GLU A 103 -3.91 -10.27 3.61
CA GLU A 103 -4.66 -11.47 3.24
C GLU A 103 -6.15 -11.39 3.63
N ARG A 104 -6.48 -10.63 4.69
CA ARG A 104 -7.87 -10.44 5.15
C ARG A 104 -8.77 -9.74 4.11
N LEU A 105 -8.19 -9.08 3.12
CA LEU A 105 -8.93 -8.49 2.01
C LEU A 105 -9.61 -9.56 1.13
N LEU A 106 -9.13 -10.80 1.11
CA LEU A 106 -9.74 -11.88 0.32
C LEU A 106 -11.15 -12.24 0.79
N THR A 107 -11.43 -12.10 2.07
CA THR A 107 -12.73 -12.42 2.68
C THR A 107 -13.62 -11.19 2.83
N THR A 108 -13.15 -10.03 2.39
CA THR A 108 -13.87 -8.77 2.51
C THR A 108 -14.91 -8.65 1.40
N THR A 109 -16.18 -8.55 1.79
CA THR A 109 -17.30 -8.40 0.85
C THR A 109 -17.44 -6.94 0.41
N ASP A 110 -17.71 -6.72 -0.87
CA ASP A 110 -17.85 -5.40 -1.48
C ASP A 110 -16.57 -4.53 -1.35
N TYR A 111 -15.40 -5.15 -1.44
CA TYR A 111 -14.14 -4.41 -1.34
C TYR A 111 -13.94 -3.46 -2.53
N ALA A 112 -13.95 -2.15 -2.26
CA ALA A 112 -14.07 -1.13 -3.29
C ALA A 112 -12.95 -1.17 -4.35
N LEU A 113 -11.71 -1.54 -3.99
CA LEU A 113 -10.61 -1.56 -4.95
C LEU A 113 -10.71 -2.68 -6.00
N THR A 114 -11.53 -3.70 -5.76
CA THR A 114 -11.81 -4.77 -6.75
C THR A 114 -12.93 -4.41 -7.73
N ASN A 115 -13.69 -3.34 -7.49
CA ASN A 115 -14.79 -2.97 -8.36
C ASN A 115 -14.27 -2.52 -9.72
N ALA A 116 -14.89 -3.01 -10.79
CA ALA A 116 -14.62 -2.58 -12.15
C ALA A 116 -15.43 -1.32 -12.48
N ILE A 117 -14.78 -0.31 -13.06
CA ILE A 117 -15.42 0.93 -13.46
C ILE A 117 -14.91 1.38 -14.84
N SER A 118 -15.68 2.25 -15.48
CA SER A 118 -15.26 2.96 -16.69
C SER A 118 -15.18 4.45 -16.36
N LEU A 119 -14.04 5.09 -16.67
CA LEU A 119 -13.87 6.52 -16.46
C LEU A 119 -12.85 7.10 -17.44
N GLU A 120 -13.12 8.34 -17.84
CA GLU A 120 -12.16 9.23 -18.46
C GLU A 120 -11.79 10.31 -17.46
N TYR A 121 -10.49 10.52 -17.26
CA TYR A 121 -9.99 11.51 -16.32
C TYR A 121 -8.69 12.10 -16.82
N ASP A 122 -8.57 13.41 -16.68
CA ASP A 122 -7.37 14.16 -16.99
C ASP A 122 -7.15 15.18 -15.87
N GLY A 123 -6.03 15.08 -15.15
CA GLY A 123 -5.78 15.92 -13.99
C GLY A 123 -4.74 15.37 -13.02
N SER A 124 -4.96 15.57 -11.72
CA SER A 124 -4.01 15.15 -10.68
C SER A 124 -4.46 13.88 -9.95
N PRO A 125 -3.53 13.12 -9.36
CA PRO A 125 -3.86 11.97 -8.50
C PRO A 125 -4.83 12.32 -7.37
N ALA A 126 -4.70 13.51 -6.76
CA ALA A 126 -5.66 13.99 -5.77
C ALA A 126 -7.05 14.22 -6.34
N GLY A 127 -7.13 14.81 -7.55
CA GLY A 127 -8.40 15.00 -8.25
C GLY A 127 -9.04 13.67 -8.67
N LEU A 128 -8.25 12.66 -9.05
CA LEU A 128 -8.73 11.31 -9.29
C LEU A 128 -9.38 10.70 -8.05
N LEU A 129 -8.73 10.76 -6.88
CA LEU A 129 -9.31 10.22 -5.64
C LEU A 129 -10.61 10.94 -5.26
N ASN A 130 -10.68 12.25 -5.47
CA ASN A 130 -11.91 13.01 -5.27
C ASN A 130 -13.02 12.56 -6.24
N LEU A 131 -12.70 12.35 -7.52
CA LEU A 131 -13.66 11.84 -8.50
C LEU A 131 -14.17 10.44 -8.10
N LEU A 132 -13.26 9.52 -7.77
CA LEU A 132 -13.59 8.17 -7.32
C LEU A 132 -14.48 8.18 -6.08
N SER A 133 -14.18 9.05 -5.09
CA SER A 133 -15.00 9.16 -3.87
C SER A 133 -16.43 9.67 -4.09
N ARG A 134 -16.68 10.40 -5.19
CA ARG A 134 -18.03 10.85 -5.57
C ARG A 134 -18.82 9.78 -6.30
N GLN A 135 -18.13 8.86 -6.98
CA GLN A 135 -18.73 7.74 -7.70
C GLN A 135 -18.92 6.50 -6.82
N ASN A 136 -18.07 6.34 -5.80
CA ASN A 136 -18.09 5.23 -4.85
C ASN A 136 -17.78 5.77 -3.45
N ASP A 137 -18.80 5.79 -2.59
CA ASP A 137 -18.75 6.32 -1.22
C ASP A 137 -17.88 5.49 -0.25
N LEU A 138 -17.52 4.28 -0.66
CA LEU A 138 -16.56 3.41 0.03
C LEU A 138 -15.11 3.80 -0.26
N ILE A 139 -14.83 4.70 -1.21
CA ILE A 139 -13.48 5.20 -1.47
C ILE A 139 -13.33 6.59 -0.90
N ARG A 140 -12.26 6.82 -0.14
CA ARG A 140 -11.94 8.13 0.39
C ARG A 140 -10.50 8.50 0.09
N PRO A 141 -10.23 9.75 -0.32
CA PRO A 141 -8.88 10.28 -0.20
C PRO A 141 -8.48 10.30 1.28
N GLN A 142 -7.20 10.12 1.59
CA GLN A 142 -6.70 10.44 2.92
C GLN A 142 -6.95 11.92 3.21
N THR A 143 -7.94 12.20 4.06
CA THR A 143 -8.35 13.57 4.42
C THR A 143 -7.70 14.00 5.72
N VAL A 144 -7.43 15.31 5.79
CA VAL A 144 -6.76 16.00 6.89
C VAL A 144 -7.74 16.18 8.04
N PHE A 145 -7.51 15.52 9.17
CA PHE A 145 -7.99 16.03 10.46
C PHE A 145 -6.93 15.79 11.54
N SER A 146 -5.96 16.69 11.62
CA SER A 146 -5.15 16.89 12.84
C SER A 146 -4.55 18.29 12.83
N ILE A 147 -5.13 19.19 13.62
CA ILE A 147 -4.48 20.44 14.02
C ILE A 147 -3.18 20.03 14.73
N GLY A 148 -2.02 20.41 14.19
CA GLY A 148 -0.71 20.21 14.84
C GLY A 148 0.12 19.00 14.38
N MET A 149 -0.37 18.15 13.46
CA MET A 149 0.52 17.22 12.74
C MET A 149 0.89 17.85 11.40
N GLY A 150 2.19 17.88 11.10
CA GLY A 150 2.75 18.57 9.93
C GLY A 150 2.07 18.23 8.60
N ASN A 151 2.23 19.13 7.63
CA ASN A 151 1.58 19.08 6.32
C ASN A 151 1.70 17.69 5.66
N ILE A 152 0.57 16.96 5.55
CA ILE A 152 0.48 15.81 4.66
C ILE A 152 0.60 16.35 3.24
N LYS A 153 1.63 15.89 2.53
CA LYS A 153 1.87 16.29 1.15
C LYS A 153 0.90 15.56 0.23
N ILE A 154 -0.03 16.30 -0.37
CA ILE A 154 -0.95 15.80 -1.39
C ILE A 154 -0.31 16.03 -2.75
N ASP A 155 -0.29 15.01 -3.60
CA ASP A 155 0.18 15.16 -4.97
C ASP A 155 -0.89 15.85 -5.84
N THR A 156 -0.68 17.15 -6.05
CA THR A 156 -1.49 18.02 -6.90
C THR A 156 -0.76 18.43 -8.17
N GLN A 157 0.51 18.02 -8.31
CA GLN A 157 1.42 18.48 -9.36
C GLN A 157 1.58 17.45 -10.47
N THR A 158 1.62 16.16 -10.14
CA THR A 158 1.68 15.11 -11.15
C THR A 158 0.42 15.18 -12.00
N HIS A 159 0.62 15.19 -13.31
CA HIS A 159 -0.47 15.15 -14.28
C HIS A 159 -0.63 13.72 -14.81
N ILE A 160 -1.85 13.21 -14.78
CA ILE A 160 -2.21 11.85 -15.20
C ILE A 160 -3.40 11.88 -16.15
N GLY A 161 -3.34 11.06 -17.18
CA GLY A 161 -4.45 10.81 -18.11
C GLY A 161 -4.93 9.37 -17.98
N ILE A 162 -6.24 9.19 -17.86
CA ILE A 162 -6.89 7.89 -17.73
C ILE A 162 -8.00 7.79 -18.76
N ASN A 163 -7.97 6.72 -19.52
CA ASN A 163 -9.09 6.25 -20.30
C ASN A 163 -9.26 4.75 -20.00
N ALA A 164 -10.12 4.45 -19.03
CA ALA A 164 -10.33 3.10 -18.52
C ALA A 164 -11.74 2.63 -18.84
N THR A 165 -11.87 1.39 -19.33
CA THR A 165 -13.15 0.73 -19.58
C THR A 165 -13.18 -0.59 -18.84
N ASN A 166 -14.15 -0.75 -17.93
CA ASN A 166 -14.32 -1.97 -17.13
C ASN A 166 -13.04 -2.43 -16.42
N GLU A 167 -12.26 -1.48 -15.90
CA GLU A 167 -10.99 -1.74 -15.24
C GLU A 167 -11.16 -1.68 -13.72
N SER A 168 -10.43 -2.52 -12.99
CA SER A 168 -10.50 -2.47 -11.53
C SER A 168 -9.92 -1.15 -11.01
N ILE A 169 -10.53 -0.60 -9.97
CA ILE A 169 -10.04 0.64 -9.35
C ILE A 169 -8.57 0.49 -8.92
N ARG A 170 -8.17 -0.67 -8.39
CA ARG A 170 -6.77 -0.99 -8.07
C ARG A 170 -5.83 -0.80 -9.27
N ASN A 171 -6.21 -1.33 -10.43
CA ASN A 171 -5.39 -1.23 -11.63
C ASN A 171 -5.35 0.22 -12.13
N ILE A 172 -6.49 0.92 -12.14
CA ILE A 172 -6.53 2.36 -12.47
C ILE A 172 -5.55 3.16 -11.60
N LEU A 173 -5.60 2.98 -10.27
CA LEU A 173 -4.70 3.67 -9.33
C LEU A 173 -3.22 3.32 -9.53
N THR A 174 -2.93 2.12 -10.05
CA THR A 174 -1.56 1.62 -10.27
C THR A 174 -1.00 2.09 -11.61
N ASP A 175 -1.79 1.98 -12.68
CA ASP A 175 -1.35 2.15 -14.05
C ASP A 175 -1.34 3.61 -14.50
N CYS A 176 -2.13 4.47 -13.84
CA CYS A 176 -2.19 5.90 -14.19
C CYS A 176 -0.93 6.69 -13.79
N ILE A 177 -0.04 6.11 -12.98
CA ILE A 177 1.05 6.86 -12.34
C ILE A 177 2.35 6.82 -13.17
N PRO A 178 2.96 7.98 -13.48
CA PRO A 178 4.30 8.03 -14.06
C PRO A 178 5.33 7.63 -12.99
N LEU A 179 5.74 6.36 -12.99
CA LEU A 179 6.59 5.77 -11.95
C LEU A 179 7.87 6.58 -11.67
N SER A 180 8.48 7.19 -12.69
CA SER A 180 9.70 8.02 -12.55
C SER A 180 9.53 9.27 -11.69
N GLU A 181 8.29 9.70 -11.43
CA GLU A 181 7.97 10.87 -10.62
C GLU A 181 7.59 10.52 -9.19
N TYR A 182 7.50 9.22 -8.87
CA TYR A 182 6.97 8.73 -7.61
C TYR A 182 8.01 8.11 -6.69
N SER A 183 7.62 8.00 -5.42
CA SER A 183 8.34 7.15 -4.47
C SER A 183 8.27 5.69 -4.89
N ARG A 184 9.19 4.87 -4.37
CA ARG A 184 9.19 3.42 -4.64
C ARG A 184 7.96 2.71 -4.10
N VAL A 185 7.30 3.25 -3.08
CA VAL A 185 5.89 2.93 -2.77
C VAL A 185 5.05 3.96 -3.52
N ILE A 186 4.22 3.56 -4.50
CA ILE A 186 3.50 4.51 -5.37
C ILE A 186 2.20 5.02 -4.73
N TRP A 187 1.45 4.11 -4.14
CA TRP A 187 0.26 4.40 -3.37
C TRP A 187 0.09 3.34 -2.29
N SER A 188 -0.69 3.69 -1.27
CA SER A 188 -1.11 2.77 -0.23
C SER A 188 -2.56 2.97 0.12
N SER A 189 -3.23 1.92 0.58
CA SER A 189 -4.57 2.00 1.11
C SER A 189 -4.66 1.49 2.55
N TYR A 190 -5.67 2.02 3.24
CA TYR A 190 -6.13 1.57 4.53
C TYR A 190 -7.63 1.30 4.46
N THR A 191 -8.04 0.06 4.74
CA THR A 191 -9.43 -0.37 4.76
C THR A 191 -9.91 -0.46 6.20
N ASP A 192 -11.04 0.19 6.54
CA ASP A 192 -11.62 0.03 7.86
C ASP A 192 -11.98 -1.45 8.10
N GLY A 193 -11.74 -1.99 9.29
CA GLY A 193 -11.77 -3.45 9.56
C GLY A 193 -13.16 -4.11 9.47
N LYS A 194 -14.11 -3.53 8.73
CA LYS A 194 -15.44 -4.09 8.49
C LYS A 194 -15.37 -5.20 7.46
N GLU A 195 -16.11 -6.27 7.70
CA GLU A 195 -16.18 -7.41 6.77
C GLU A 195 -16.99 -7.10 5.51
N LYS A 196 -17.97 -6.18 5.60
CA LYS A 196 -18.87 -5.82 4.51
C LYS A 196 -18.83 -4.32 4.23
N SER A 197 -18.67 -3.99 2.96
CA SER A 197 -18.65 -2.61 2.44
C SER A 197 -17.70 -1.71 3.26
N PRO A 198 -16.44 -2.11 3.48
CA PRO A 198 -15.53 -1.30 4.25
C PRO A 198 -15.13 -0.05 3.48
N VAL A 199 -14.83 1.00 4.24
CA VAL A 199 -14.30 2.24 3.68
C VAL A 199 -12.80 2.08 3.46
N VAL A 200 -12.37 2.36 2.23
CA VAL A 200 -10.99 2.33 1.79
C VAL A 200 -10.47 3.76 1.67
N THR A 201 -9.47 4.08 2.47
CA THR A 201 -8.72 5.34 2.37
C THR A 201 -7.48 5.13 1.52
N VAL A 202 -7.29 5.93 0.46
CA VAL A 202 -6.14 5.82 -0.45
C VAL A 202 -5.22 7.04 -0.33
N LYS A 203 -3.92 6.80 -0.42
CA LYS A 203 -2.87 7.82 -0.42
C LYS A 203 -1.87 7.56 -1.54
N PHE A 204 -1.63 8.54 -2.39
CA PHE A 204 -0.51 8.56 -3.33
C PHE A 204 0.76 9.10 -2.66
N HIS A 205 1.92 8.53 -2.99
CA HIS A 205 3.23 8.92 -2.45
C HIS A 205 4.11 9.55 -3.54
N GLY A 206 3.54 10.51 -4.27
CA GLY A 206 4.26 11.30 -5.27
C GLY A 206 5.32 12.21 -4.65
N ASN A 207 6.28 12.65 -5.47
CA ASN A 207 7.30 13.62 -5.04
C ASN A 207 6.70 15.03 -4.99
N ALA A 208 6.01 15.37 -3.91
CA ALA A 208 5.41 16.68 -3.68
C ALA A 208 6.42 17.83 -3.42
N ASN A 209 7.64 17.71 -3.96
CA ASN A 209 8.80 18.54 -3.64
C ASN A 209 9.69 18.87 -4.86
N LYS A 210 9.19 18.71 -6.09
CA LYS A 210 9.86 19.31 -7.24
C LYS A 210 9.53 20.79 -7.34
#